data_AF-A0A3N5T2F5-F1
#
_entry.id   AF-A0A3N5T2F5-F1
#
_cell.length_a   1.000
_cell.length_b   1.000
_cell.length_c   1.000
_cell.angle_alpha   90.00
_cell.angle_beta   90.00
_cell.angle_gamma   90.00
#
_symmetry.space_group_name_H-M   'P 1'
#
loop_
_entity.id
_entity.type
_entity.pdbx_description
1 polymer ?
#
loop_
_entity_poly.entity_id
_entity_poly.type
_entity_poly.pdbx_seq_one_letter_code
_entity_poly.pdbx_strand_id
1 'polypeptide(L)'
;LVQPVATSNAFGVEFLLAIERITQTFKGVHTMCGLSNISFGLPERKFINQTFMVMAITKGLDGAIVNPLDKRMMGCITTAEMLMGSDPYCMNYLKSYRANLFTV
;
A
#
# COMPACT_ATOMS: atom_id res chain seq x y z
N LEU A 1 -6.03 -13.92 -1.16
CA LEU A 1 -6.97 -12.90 -0.63
C LEU A 1 -6.39 -12.35 0.67
N VAL A 2 -6.47 -11.04 0.93
CA VAL A 2 -6.03 -10.46 2.21
C VAL A 2 -6.98 -10.90 3.32
N GLN A 3 -6.44 -11.48 4.39
CA GLN A 3 -7.20 -11.92 5.57
C GLN A 3 -6.91 -11.00 6.77
N PRO A 4 -7.87 -10.84 7.70
CA PRO A 4 -7.72 -9.92 8.83
C PRO A 4 -6.67 -10.39 9.85
N VAL A 5 -5.78 -9.49 10.25
CA VAL A 5 -4.75 -9.80 11.26
C VAL A 5 -5.35 -10.14 12.64
N ALA A 6 -6.58 -9.67 12.90
CA ALA A 6 -7.30 -10.00 14.14
C ALA A 6 -7.57 -11.51 14.31
N THR A 7 -7.59 -12.30 13.24
CA THR A 7 -7.84 -13.75 13.32
C THR A 7 -6.55 -14.58 13.29
N SER A 8 -5.45 -14.03 12.78
CA SER A 8 -4.11 -14.62 12.89
C SER A 8 -3.03 -13.56 12.66
N ASN A 9 -2.01 -13.56 13.52
CA ASN A 9 -0.86 -12.67 13.40
C ASN A 9 0.01 -12.98 12.16
N ALA A 10 -0.12 -14.17 11.56
CA ALA A 10 0.64 -14.56 10.38
C ALA A 10 0.12 -13.91 9.08
N PHE A 11 -1.17 -13.57 9.00
CA PHE A 11 -1.81 -13.22 7.72
C PHE A 11 -1.24 -11.97 7.05
N GLY A 12 -0.81 -10.97 7.83
CA GLY A 12 -0.16 -9.79 7.28
C GLY A 12 1.19 -10.13 6.63
N VAL A 13 2.02 -10.91 7.34
CA VAL A 13 3.36 -11.27 6.88
C VAL A 13 3.30 -12.21 5.66
N GLU A 14 2.47 -13.25 5.74
CA GLU A 14 2.28 -14.22 4.65
C GLU A 14 1.79 -13.56 3.36
N PHE A 15 0.88 -12.58 3.48
CA PHE A 15 0.41 -11.84 2.31
C PHE A 15 1.52 -11.02 1.65
N LEU A 16 2.34 -10.33 2.44
CA LEU A 16 3.48 -9.55 1.94
C LEU A 16 4.54 -10.44 1.26
N LEU A 17 4.84 -11.59 1.86
CA LEU A 17 5.74 -12.59 1.27
C LEU A 17 5.17 -13.19 -0.01
N ALA A 18 3.85 -13.37 -0.10
CA ALA A 18 3.20 -13.85 -1.31
C ALA A 18 3.35 -12.85 -2.46
N ILE A 19 3.16 -11.54 -2.22
CA ILE A 19 3.40 -10.50 -3.23
C ILE A 19 4.83 -10.57 -3.75
N GLU A 20 5.81 -10.58 -2.84
CA GLU A 20 7.23 -10.61 -3.18
C GLU A 20 7.60 -11.86 -3.99
N ARG A 21 7.09 -13.03 -3.59
CA ARG A 21 7.36 -14.29 -4.31
C ARG A 21 6.73 -14.29 -5.70
N ILE A 22 5.49 -13.83 -5.84
CA ILE A 22 4.80 -13.80 -7.13
C ILE A 22 5.52 -12.86 -8.10
N THR A 23 5.84 -11.64 -7.64
CA THR A 23 6.50 -10.61 -8.47
C THR A 23 7.91 -11.03 -8.89
N GLN A 24 8.66 -11.72 -8.03
CA GLN A 24 9.99 -12.22 -8.36
C GLN A 24 9.97 -13.46 -9.26
N THR A 25 8.99 -14.35 -9.08
CA THR A 25 8.92 -15.62 -9.82
C THR A 25 8.35 -15.44 -11.22
N PHE A 26 7.31 -14.61 -11.37
CA PHE A 26 6.57 -14.48 -12.62
C PHE A 26 6.76 -13.09 -13.22
N LYS A 27 7.78 -12.93 -14.07
CA LYS A 27 8.02 -11.67 -14.78
C LYS A 27 6.82 -11.29 -15.66
N GLY A 28 6.39 -10.03 -15.57
CA GLY A 28 5.26 -9.50 -16.34
C GLY A 28 3.89 -9.79 -15.74
N VAL A 29 3.80 -10.49 -14.60
CA VAL A 29 2.55 -10.63 -13.85
C VAL A 29 2.39 -9.47 -12.88
N HIS A 30 1.23 -8.82 -12.92
CA HIS A 30 0.87 -7.76 -11.98
C HIS A 30 0.04 -8.29 -10.82
N THR A 31 0.27 -7.74 -9.64
CA THR A 31 -0.43 -8.09 -8.39
C THR A 31 -1.39 -6.99 -7.97
N MET A 32 -2.61 -7.38 -7.58
CA MET A 32 -3.67 -6.45 -7.16
C MET A 32 -4.37 -6.96 -5.90
N CYS A 33 -4.71 -6.06 -4.96
CA CYS A 33 -5.51 -6.46 -3.79
C CYS A 33 -6.44 -5.37 -3.22
N GLY A 34 -7.48 -5.81 -2.51
CA GLY A 34 -8.27 -4.95 -1.63
C GLY A 34 -7.69 -4.98 -0.22
N LEU A 35 -7.18 -3.83 0.26
CA LEU A 35 -6.39 -3.77 1.51
C LEU A 35 -7.26 -3.65 2.77
N SER A 36 -8.51 -3.22 2.66
CA SER A 36 -9.38 -2.93 3.82
C SER A 36 -9.67 -4.14 4.73
N ASN A 37 -9.46 -5.35 4.23
CA ASN A 37 -9.70 -6.58 4.97
C ASN A 37 -8.66 -6.82 6.06
N ILE A 38 -7.44 -6.31 5.91
CA ILE A 38 -6.33 -6.55 6.87
C ILE A 38 -6.68 -6.10 8.29
N SER A 39 -7.47 -5.02 8.40
CA SER A 39 -7.82 -4.34 9.66
C SER A 39 -9.21 -4.70 10.20
N PHE A 40 -9.92 -5.67 9.61
CA PHE A 40 -11.27 -6.00 10.07
C PHE A 40 -11.25 -6.47 11.54
N GLY A 41 -12.16 -5.92 12.36
CA GLY A 41 -12.24 -6.21 13.80
C GLY A 41 -11.31 -5.38 14.70
N LEU A 42 -10.50 -4.48 14.15
CA LEU A 42 -9.56 -3.65 14.92
C LEU A 42 -9.99 -2.17 14.96
N PRO A 43 -9.63 -1.41 16.00
CA PRO A 43 -9.75 0.06 16.00
C PRO A 43 -8.74 0.70 15.04
N GLU A 44 -8.91 1.99 14.73
CA GLU A 44 -7.98 2.76 13.88
C GLU A 44 -7.66 2.13 12.52
N ARG A 45 -8.66 1.49 11.91
CA ARG A 45 -8.53 0.74 10.65
C ARG A 45 -7.89 1.51 9.51
N LYS A 46 -8.17 2.81 9.39
CA LYS A 46 -7.58 3.66 8.35
C LYS A 46 -6.05 3.69 8.46
N PHE A 47 -5.54 3.90 9.67
CA PHE A 47 -4.11 3.95 9.91
C PHE A 47 -3.43 2.59 9.68
N ILE A 48 -4.08 1.49 10.07
CA ILE A 48 -3.61 0.13 9.78
C ILE A 48 -3.52 -0.08 8.26
N ASN A 49 -4.58 0.26 7.52
CA ASN A 49 -4.63 0.09 6.07
C ASN A 49 -3.56 0.94 5.37
N GLN A 50 -3.35 2.19 5.81
CA GLN A 50 -2.32 3.10 5.26
C GLN A 50 -0.92 2.53 5.48
N THR A 51 -0.62 2.07 6.70
CA THR A 51 0.67 1.43 7.02
C THR A 51 0.89 0.17 6.19
N PHE A 52 -0.15 -0.66 6.08
CA PHE A 52 -0.08 -1.90 5.30
C PHE A 52 0.10 -1.64 3.80
N MET A 53 -0.51 -0.57 3.26
CA MET A 53 -0.30 -0.17 1.85
C MET A 53 1.17 0.16 1.59
N VAL A 54 1.81 0.94 2.47
CA VAL A 54 3.25 1.25 2.34
C VAL A 54 4.08 -0.04 2.33
N MET A 55 3.81 -0.97 3.25
CA MET A 55 4.50 -2.26 3.30
C MET A 55 4.25 -3.12 2.04
N ALA A 56 3.05 -3.07 1.46
CA ALA A 56 2.74 -3.83 0.25
C ALA A 56 3.45 -3.26 -0.99
N ILE A 57 3.52 -1.92 -1.10
CA ILE A 57 4.28 -1.24 -2.16
C ILE A 57 5.76 -1.64 -2.10
N THR A 58 6.37 -1.68 -0.90
CA THR A 58 7.79 -2.08 -0.78
C THR A 58 8.05 -3.54 -1.16
N LYS A 59 7.01 -4.38 -1.18
CA LYS A 59 7.06 -5.78 -1.62
C LYS A 59 6.70 -5.99 -3.08
N GLY A 60 6.41 -4.92 -3.82
CA GLY A 60 6.17 -4.95 -5.26
C GLY A 60 4.70 -5.02 -5.66
N LEU A 61 3.77 -4.62 -4.79
CA LEU A 61 2.36 -4.54 -5.16
C LEU A 61 2.14 -3.53 -6.29
N ASP A 62 1.54 -3.96 -7.40
CA ASP A 62 1.28 -3.09 -8.57
C ASP A 62 -0.02 -2.28 -8.45
N GLY A 63 -1.04 -2.83 -7.79
CA GLY A 63 -2.36 -2.23 -7.73
C GLY A 63 -3.11 -2.48 -6.43
N ALA A 64 -3.93 -1.51 -6.02
CA ALA A 64 -4.78 -1.64 -4.84
C ALA A 64 -6.17 -1.03 -5.06
N ILE A 65 -7.20 -1.69 -4.55
CA ILE A 65 -8.54 -1.11 -4.43
C ILE A 65 -8.55 -0.26 -3.16
N VAL A 66 -8.54 1.06 -3.34
CA VAL A 66 -8.50 2.06 -2.26
C VAL A 66 -9.50 3.18 -2.53
N ASN A 67 -9.82 3.97 -1.50
CA ASN A 67 -10.57 5.21 -1.67
C ASN A 67 -9.61 6.35 -2.10
N PRO A 68 -9.68 6.86 -3.34
CA PRO A 68 -8.77 7.91 -3.81
C PRO A 68 -9.03 9.27 -3.13
N LEU A 69 -10.16 9.45 -2.46
CA LEU A 69 -10.47 10.68 -1.70
C LEU A 69 -9.86 10.68 -0.30
N ASP A 70 -9.30 9.55 0.17
CA ASP A 70 -8.52 9.52 1.41
C ASP A 70 -7.14 10.13 1.15
N LYS A 71 -7.01 11.43 1.41
CA LYS A 71 -5.76 12.18 1.23
C LYS A 71 -4.57 11.55 1.94
N ARG A 72 -4.77 10.98 3.13
CA ARG A 72 -3.68 10.37 3.90
C ARG A 72 -3.23 9.07 3.25
N MET A 73 -4.16 8.24 2.77
CA MET A 73 -3.83 7.06 1.96
C MET A 73 -3.07 7.44 0.69
N MET A 74 -3.58 8.41 -0.09
CA MET A 74 -2.92 8.83 -1.32
C MET A 74 -1.54 9.45 -1.05
N GLY A 75 -1.40 10.22 0.03
CA GLY A 75 -0.11 10.72 0.49
C GLY A 75 0.87 9.61 0.85
N CYS A 76 0.41 8.56 1.55
CA CYS A 76 1.23 7.38 1.83
C CYS A 76 1.69 6.67 0.55
N ILE A 77 0.79 6.49 -0.44
CA ILE A 77 1.12 5.85 -1.73
C ILE A 77 2.17 6.66 -2.48
N THR A 78 1.92 7.95 -2.73
CA THR A 78 2.86 8.83 -3.44
C THR A 78 4.22 8.89 -2.75
N THR A 79 4.24 8.93 -1.41
CA THR A 79 5.50 8.96 -0.66
C THR A 79 6.23 7.62 -0.75
N ALA A 80 5.51 6.50 -0.66
CA ALA A 80 6.11 5.16 -0.76
C ALA A 80 6.71 4.92 -2.14
N GLU A 81 6.01 5.28 -3.22
CA GLU A 81 6.51 5.18 -4.60
C GLU A 81 7.79 6.01 -4.80
N MET A 82 7.81 7.24 -4.26
CA MET A 82 9.00 8.09 -4.28
C MET A 82 10.18 7.44 -3.55
N LEU A 83 9.96 6.92 -2.35
CA LEU A 83 11.01 6.27 -1.56
C LEU A 83 11.51 4.96 -2.17
N MET A 84 10.65 4.25 -2.92
CA MET A 84 11.02 3.04 -3.65
C MET A 84 11.76 3.31 -4.97
N GLY A 85 11.99 4.58 -5.32
CA GLY A 85 12.67 4.97 -6.56
C GLY A 85 11.78 4.95 -7.80
N SER A 86 10.46 4.83 -7.62
CA SER A 86 9.47 4.83 -8.72
C SER A 86 9.00 6.24 -9.12
N ASP A 87 9.52 7.30 -8.50
CA ASP A 87 9.25 8.71 -8.84
C ASP A 87 10.54 9.43 -9.26
N PRO A 88 10.92 9.39 -10.55
CA PRO A 88 12.10 10.08 -11.05
C PRO A 88 12.08 11.57 -10.67
N TYR A 89 13.16 12.05 -10.04
CA TYR A 89 13.30 13.43 -9.57
C TYR A 89 12.21 13.89 -8.58
N CYS A 90 11.51 12.95 -7.91
CA CYS A 90 10.44 13.23 -6.97
C CYS A 90 9.32 14.11 -7.58
N MET A 91 9.10 14.04 -8.90
CA MET A 91 8.18 14.94 -9.60
C MET A 91 6.75 14.78 -9.13
N ASN A 92 6.28 13.54 -8.96
CA ASN A 92 4.92 13.28 -8.50
C ASN A 92 4.75 13.71 -7.05
N TYR A 93 5.73 13.45 -6.19
CA TYR A 93 5.72 13.92 -4.80
C TYR A 93 5.63 15.44 -4.70
N LEU A 94 6.49 16.17 -5.42
CA LEU A 94 6.49 17.64 -5.42
C LEU A 94 5.19 18.22 -6.00
N LYS A 95 4.64 17.60 -7.04
CA LYS A 95 3.34 17.97 -7.61
C LYS A 95 2.23 17.78 -6.58
N SER A 96 2.20 16.65 -5.88
CA SER A 96 1.22 16.36 -4.83
C SER A 96 1.34 17.31 -3.64
N TYR A 97 2.56 17.71 -3.27
CA TYR A 97 2.78 18.71 -2.24
C TYR A 97 2.18 20.08 -2.62
N ARG A 98 2.45 20.56 -3.84
CA ARG A 98 1.87 21.81 -4.37
C ARG A 98 0.34 21.76 -4.47
N ALA A 99 -0.24 20.57 -4.63
CA ALA A 99 -1.67 20.34 -4.66
C ALA A 99 -2.31 20.19 -3.26
N ASN A 100 -1.58 20.45 -2.17
CA ASN A 100 -2.06 20.35 -0.79
C ASN A 100 -2.58 18.95 -0.42
N LEU A 101 -1.93 17.90 -0.94
CA LEU A 101 -2.30 16.51 -0.64
C LEU A 101 -2.00 16.14 0.82
N PHE A 102 -0.89 16.61 1.37
CA PHE A 102 -0.39 16.20 2.70
C PHE A 102 -0.97 17.02 3.86
N THR A 103 -1.60 18.15 3.58
CA THR A 103 -2.39 18.91 4.55
C THR A 103 -3.71 18.20 4.80
N VAL A 104 -3.75 17.46 5.91
CA VAL A 104 -4.93 16.78 6.46
C VAL A 104 -5.51 17.63 7.58
#